data_AF-A0A2T0X778-F1
#
_entry.id   AF-A0A2T0X778-F1
#
_cell.length_a   1.000
_cell.length_b   1.000
_cell.length_c   1.000
_cell.angle_alpha   90.00
_cell.angle_beta   90.00
_cell.angle_gamma   90.00
#
_symmetry.space_group_name_H-M   'P 1'
#
loop_
_entity.id
_entity.type
_entity.pdbx_description
1 polymer ?
#
loop_
_entity_poly.entity_id
_entity_poly.type
_entity_poly.pdbx_seq_one_letter_code
_entity_poly.pdbx_strand_id
1 'polypeptide(L)'
;MFDTTSTKDEKITVLADHHIANRRLYRERIWQPARAMHEEVGSYAAWRRVLVEIEDYDGRLYFPDQRPFRHPEILEMFSDIGNRWMGLFLEAAPCGSAPRRYASPITYNRVRVIELYCRLNNPCSGRGLEAPV
;
A
#
# COMPACT_ATOMS: atom_id res chain seq x y z
N MET A 1 13.85 -25.44 5.88
CA MET A 1 14.34 -24.42 6.83
C MET A 1 14.96 -23.32 6.01
N PHE A 2 14.26 -22.19 5.86
CA PHE A 2 14.85 -20.98 5.30
C PHE A 2 14.86 -19.94 6.41
N ASP A 3 16.06 -19.69 6.92
CA ASP A 3 16.37 -18.55 7.77
C ASP A 3 16.23 -17.28 6.92
N THR A 4 15.08 -16.63 7.03
CA THR A 4 14.95 -15.23 6.65
C THR A 4 14.91 -14.44 7.95
N THR A 5 16.08 -14.24 8.56
CA THR A 5 16.28 -13.24 9.59
C THR A 5 16.18 -11.86 8.93
N SER A 6 14.95 -11.47 8.56
CA SER A 6 14.61 -10.07 8.35
C SER A 6 14.88 -9.39 9.68
N THR A 7 15.97 -8.64 9.75
CA THR A 7 16.41 -7.90 10.92
C THR A 7 15.21 -7.12 11.46
N LYS A 8 14.75 -7.50 12.65
CA LYS A 8 13.58 -6.91 13.33
C LYS A 8 13.72 -5.41 13.62
N ASP A 9 14.87 -4.80 13.30
CA ASP A 9 15.18 -3.38 13.49
C ASP A 9 15.24 -2.54 12.20
N GLU A 10 14.98 -3.13 11.02
CA GLU A 10 15.06 -2.35 9.78
C GLU A 10 13.90 -1.35 9.68
N LYS A 11 14.22 -0.07 9.50
CA LYS A 11 13.25 1.01 9.25
C LYS A 11 12.63 0.84 7.87
N ILE A 12 11.30 0.89 7.81
CA ILE A 12 10.56 0.76 6.56
C ILE A 12 10.02 2.12 6.15
N THR A 13 10.45 2.59 4.97
CA THR A 13 9.97 3.88 4.45
C THR A 13 8.59 3.73 3.81
N VAL A 14 7.65 4.60 4.18
CA VAL A 14 6.32 4.73 3.56
C VAL A 14 6.26 5.93 2.62
N LEU A 15 5.28 5.97 1.72
CA LEU A 15 5.12 7.08 0.79
C LEU A 15 4.72 8.38 1.50
N ALA A 16 5.46 9.48 1.28
CA ALA A 16 5.00 10.84 1.57
C ALA A 16 3.80 11.27 0.70
N ASP A 17 3.05 12.29 1.14
CA ASP A 17 1.82 12.76 0.47
C ASP A 17 2.05 13.14 -0.99
N HIS A 18 3.16 13.83 -1.30
CA HIS A 18 3.49 14.25 -2.66
C HIS A 18 3.73 13.07 -3.61
N HIS A 19 4.17 11.91 -3.10
CA HIS A 19 4.27 10.69 -3.91
C HIS A 19 2.88 10.16 -4.28
N ILE A 20 1.92 10.21 -3.36
CA ILE A 20 0.53 9.78 -3.57
C ILE A 20 -0.21 10.77 -4.49
N ALA A 21 0.07 12.07 -4.35
CA ALA A 21 -0.51 13.11 -5.20
C ALA A 21 0.02 13.07 -6.65
N ASN A 22 1.22 12.52 -6.87
CA ASN A 22 1.78 12.34 -8.20
C ASN A 22 1.03 11.22 -8.94
N ARG A 23 0.25 11.59 -9.97
CA ARG A 23 -0.60 10.63 -10.72
C ARG A 23 0.16 9.46 -11.33
N ARG A 24 1.40 9.70 -11.80
CA ARG A 24 2.22 8.66 -12.39
C ARG A 24 2.63 7.64 -11.32
N LEU A 25 3.21 8.11 -10.22
CA LEU A 25 3.62 7.26 -9.10
C LEU A 25 2.41 6.54 -8.48
N TYR A 26 1.27 7.24 -8.33
CA TYR A 26 0.04 6.63 -7.84
C TYR A 26 -0.40 5.44 -8.69
N ARG A 27 -0.41 5.60 -10.02
CA ARG A 27 -0.78 4.52 -10.93
C ARG A 27 0.22 3.36 -10.85
N GLU A 28 1.51 3.67 -11.00
CA GLU A 28 2.57 2.66 -11.22
C GLU A 28 2.95 1.92 -9.93
N ARG A 29 2.98 2.61 -8.79
CA ARG A 29 3.46 2.04 -7.52
C ARG A 29 2.35 1.61 -6.56
N ILE A 30 1.12 2.09 -6.76
CA ILE A 30 0.04 1.86 -5.81
C ILE A 30 -1.10 1.11 -6.49
N TRP A 31 -1.75 1.74 -7.48
CA TRP A 31 -2.99 1.22 -8.03
C TRP A 31 -2.78 -0.04 -8.88
N GLN A 32 -1.79 -0.05 -9.77
CA GLN A 32 -1.48 -1.24 -10.58
C GLN A 32 -1.05 -2.44 -9.71
N PRO A 33 -0.10 -2.30 -8.76
CA PRO A 33 0.25 -3.39 -7.86
C PRO A 33 -0.93 -3.88 -7.01
N ALA A 34 -1.76 -2.96 -6.48
CA ALA A 34 -2.93 -3.34 -5.70
C ALA A 34 -3.97 -4.11 -6.53
N ARG A 35 -4.14 -3.75 -7.81
CA ARG A 35 -5.00 -4.51 -8.72
C ARG A 35 -4.46 -5.90 -9.01
N ALA A 36 -3.16 -6.04 -9.26
CA ALA A 36 -2.55 -7.35 -9.45
C ALA A 36 -2.71 -8.21 -8.18
N MET A 37 -2.41 -7.64 -7.02
CA MET A 37 -2.56 -8.28 -5.71
C MET A 37 -4.02 -8.65 -5.40
N HIS A 38 -5.01 -7.92 -5.94
CA HIS A 38 -6.41 -8.22 -5.68
C HIS A 38 -6.82 -9.60 -6.18
N GLU A 39 -6.23 -10.09 -7.27
CA GLU A 39 -6.46 -11.44 -7.80
C GLU A 39 -6.04 -12.52 -6.78
N GLU A 40 -4.99 -12.26 -6.00
CA GLU A 40 -4.51 -13.16 -4.93
C GLU A 40 -5.36 -13.03 -3.66
N VAL A 41 -5.71 -11.80 -3.28
CA VAL A 41 -6.53 -11.52 -2.09
C VAL A 41 -7.99 -12.01 -2.26
N GLY A 42 -8.47 -12.06 -3.51
CA GLY A 42 -9.73 -12.71 -3.90
C GLY A 42 -11.03 -11.95 -3.58
N SER A 43 -11.04 -11.02 -2.62
CA SER A 43 -12.23 -10.20 -2.35
C SER A 43 -11.92 -8.86 -1.67
N TYR A 44 -12.81 -7.86 -1.82
CA TYR A 44 -12.68 -6.56 -1.16
C TYR A 44 -12.66 -6.70 0.37
N ALA A 45 -13.50 -7.57 0.93
CA ALA A 45 -13.53 -7.83 2.37
C ALA A 45 -12.24 -8.50 2.88
N ALA A 46 -11.63 -9.39 2.08
CA ALA A 46 -10.39 -10.08 2.45
C ALA A 46 -9.20 -9.12 2.60
N TRP A 47 -9.19 -8.00 1.88
CA TRP A 47 -8.17 -6.95 2.08
C TRP A 47 -8.05 -6.50 3.53
N ARG A 48 -9.16 -6.42 4.28
CA ARG A 48 -9.12 -6.03 5.70
C ARG A 48 -8.30 -7.00 6.53
N ARG A 49 -8.33 -8.29 6.20
CA ARG A 49 -7.64 -9.35 6.95
C ARG A 49 -6.14 -9.32 6.67
N VAL A 50 -5.76 -9.21 5.40
CA VAL A 50 -4.35 -9.21 5.01
C VAL A 50 -3.64 -7.91 5.39
N LEU A 51 -4.34 -6.77 5.38
CA LEU A 51 -3.75 -5.49 5.77
C LEU A 51 -3.42 -5.42 7.26
N VAL A 52 -4.01 -6.26 8.12
CA VAL A 52 -3.65 -6.36 9.54
C VAL A 52 -2.18 -6.78 9.73
N GLU A 53 -1.60 -7.52 8.77
CA GLU A 53 -0.18 -7.87 8.80
C GLU A 53 0.74 -6.63 8.80
N ILE A 54 0.24 -5.46 8.40
CA ILE A 54 1.01 -4.21 8.48
C ILE A 54 1.25 -3.77 9.93
N GLU A 55 0.35 -4.12 10.85
CA GLU A 55 0.47 -3.77 12.28
C GLU A 55 1.67 -4.47 12.93
N ASP A 56 2.15 -5.60 12.38
CA ASP A 56 3.39 -6.25 12.83
C ASP A 56 4.64 -5.38 12.62
N TYR A 57 4.54 -4.34 11.81
CA TYR A 57 5.61 -3.37 11.54
C TYR A 57 5.44 -2.06 12.31
N ASP A 58 4.46 -1.97 13.22
CA ASP A 58 4.28 -0.78 14.05
C ASP A 58 5.55 -0.42 14.82
N GLY A 59 5.85 0.88 14.87
CA GLY A 59 7.10 1.40 15.41
C GLY A 59 8.29 1.34 14.45
N ARG A 60 8.16 0.70 13.29
CA ARG A 60 9.21 0.62 12.25
C ARG A 60 8.89 1.40 10.98
N LEU A 61 7.69 2.00 10.89
CA LEU A 61 7.24 2.75 9.70
C LEU A 61 7.64 4.22 9.80
N TYR A 62 8.34 4.72 8.78
CA TYR A 62 8.83 6.10 8.73
C TYR A 62 8.55 6.77 7.39
N PHE A 63 8.30 8.07 7.42
CA PHE A 63 8.33 8.90 6.24
C PHE A 63 9.78 9.10 5.74
N PRO A 64 9.98 9.54 4.48
CA PRO A 64 11.31 9.84 3.95
C PRO A 64 12.08 10.88 4.76
N ASP A 65 11.36 11.79 5.44
CA ASP A 65 11.91 12.81 6.34
C ASP A 65 12.24 12.28 7.75
N GLN A 66 12.25 10.96 7.95
CA GLN A 66 12.49 10.26 9.21
C GLN A 66 11.42 10.47 10.30
N ARG A 67 10.31 11.17 10.02
CA ARG A 67 9.20 11.22 10.97
C ARG A 67 8.50 9.86 11.04
N PRO A 68 8.10 9.39 12.25
CA PRO A 68 7.36 8.14 12.38
C PRO A 68 5.99 8.26 11.70
N PHE A 69 5.62 7.25 10.95
CA PHE A 69 4.27 7.09 10.42
C PHE A 69 3.44 6.32 11.44
N ARG A 70 2.40 6.94 11.96
CA ARG A 70 1.39 6.30 12.80
C ARG A 70 0.08 6.28 12.04
N HIS A 71 -0.59 5.14 12.05
CA HIS A 71 -1.92 5.00 11.49
C HIS A 71 -2.90 4.50 12.57
N PRO A 72 -4.21 4.78 12.41
CA PRO A 72 -5.24 4.09 13.18
C PRO A 72 -5.17 2.57 12.94
N GLU A 73 -5.74 1.78 13.85
CA GLU A 73 -5.88 0.34 13.66
C GLU A 73 -6.53 0.04 12.29
N ILE A 74 -6.10 -1.02 11.64
CA ILE A 74 -6.53 -1.36 10.27
C ILE A 74 -8.04 -1.57 10.23
N LEU A 75 -8.62 -2.19 11.26
CA LEU A 75 -10.06 -2.42 11.34
C LEU A 75 -10.86 -1.14 11.58
N GLU A 76 -10.27 -0.12 12.21
CA GLU A 76 -10.87 1.21 12.32
C GLU A 76 -10.74 1.99 11.00
N MET A 77 -9.55 1.95 10.39
CA MET A 77 -9.27 2.61 9.12
C MET A 77 -10.14 2.08 7.99
N PHE A 78 -10.41 0.78 7.99
CA PHE A 78 -11.30 0.06 7.08
C PHE A 78 -12.49 -0.53 7.85
N SER A 79 -13.31 0.35 8.45
CA SER A 79 -14.44 -0.02 9.30
C SER A 79 -15.61 -0.70 8.57
N ASP A 80 -15.76 -0.49 7.26
CA ASP A 80 -16.78 -1.19 6.46
C ASP A 80 -16.39 -2.66 6.27
N ILE A 81 -17.21 -3.59 6.78
CA ILE A 81 -16.95 -5.03 6.70
C ILE A 81 -16.81 -5.49 5.24
N GLY A 82 -17.64 -4.95 4.34
CA GLY A 82 -17.56 -5.25 2.91
C GLY A 82 -16.42 -4.52 2.20
N ASN A 83 -15.76 -3.59 2.88
CA ASN A 83 -14.70 -2.74 2.37
C ASN A 83 -15.04 -2.11 1.01
N ARG A 84 -16.24 -1.54 0.87
CA ARG A 84 -16.73 -0.99 -0.42
C ARG A 84 -15.80 0.07 -1.00
N TRP A 85 -15.06 0.76 -0.14
CA TRP A 85 -14.03 1.71 -0.54
C TRP A 85 -12.94 1.06 -1.40
N MET A 86 -12.54 -0.18 -1.13
CA MET A 86 -11.56 -0.92 -1.94
C MET A 86 -12.06 -1.13 -3.37
N GLY A 87 -13.36 -1.44 -3.55
CA GLY A 87 -13.96 -1.55 -4.88
C GLY A 87 -13.87 -0.23 -5.67
N LEU A 88 -14.15 0.90 -5.02
CA LEU A 88 -14.00 2.23 -5.64
C LEU A 88 -12.54 2.59 -5.93
N PHE A 89 -11.61 2.16 -5.07
CA PHE A 89 -10.18 2.39 -5.23
C PHE A 89 -9.59 1.58 -6.40
N LEU A 90 -9.98 0.31 -6.54
CA LEU A 90 -9.49 -0.59 -7.61
C LEU A 90 -10.19 -0.35 -8.95
N GLU A 91 -11.24 0.46 -8.99
CA GLU A 91 -12.01 0.73 -10.19
C GLU A 91 -11.15 1.34 -11.30
N ALA A 92 -11.24 0.76 -12.49
CA ALA A 92 -10.56 1.25 -13.68
C ALA A 92 -11.33 2.38 -14.37
N ALA A 93 -10.61 3.34 -14.91
CA ALA A 93 -11.15 4.22 -15.94
C ALA A 93 -11.56 3.38 -17.18
N PRO A 94 -12.42 3.90 -18.08
CA PRO A 94 -12.85 3.17 -19.27
C PRO A 94 -11.71 2.65 -20.16
N CYS A 95 -10.55 3.31 -20.14
CA CYS A 95 -9.34 2.88 -20.85
C CYS A 95 -8.62 1.68 -20.21
N GLY A 96 -9.05 1.21 -19.04
CA GLY A 96 -8.48 0.06 -18.31
C GLY A 96 -7.11 0.29 -17.66
N SER A 97 -6.35 1.29 -18.11
CA SER A 97 -4.94 1.49 -17.77
C SER A 97 -4.67 2.47 -16.62
N ALA A 98 -5.72 3.09 -16.06
CA ALA A 98 -5.61 4.08 -14.99
C ALA A 98 -6.77 3.92 -13.99
N PRO A 99 -6.61 4.38 -12.74
CA PRO A 99 -7.71 4.44 -11.79
C PRO A 99 -8.82 5.36 -12.29
N ARG A 100 -10.07 5.02 -12.00
CA ARG A 100 -11.22 5.90 -12.26
C ARG A 100 -11.14 7.17 -11.40
N ARG A 101 -10.63 7.06 -10.17
CA ARG A 101 -10.49 8.15 -9.21
C ARG A 101 -9.14 8.07 -8.51
N TYR A 102 -8.50 9.22 -8.33
CA TYR A 102 -7.29 9.32 -7.53
C TYR A 102 -7.65 9.54 -6.06
N ALA A 103 -6.76 9.13 -5.17
CA ALA A 103 -6.94 9.37 -3.74
C ALA A 103 -6.93 10.86 -3.41
N SER A 104 -7.68 11.21 -2.37
CA SER A 104 -7.65 12.53 -1.74
C SER A 104 -6.93 12.45 -0.39
N PRO A 105 -6.49 13.59 0.20
CA PRO A 105 -5.72 13.58 1.44
C PRO A 105 -6.33 12.75 2.58
N ILE A 106 -7.66 12.72 2.68
CA ILE A 106 -8.38 11.95 3.71
C ILE A 106 -8.18 10.42 3.59
N THR A 107 -7.79 9.91 2.41
CA THR A 107 -7.57 8.47 2.19
C THR A 107 -6.10 8.10 2.05
N TYR A 108 -5.17 9.04 2.21
CA TYR A 108 -3.75 8.76 2.01
C TYR A 108 -3.18 7.68 2.93
N ASN A 109 -3.66 7.58 4.17
CA ASN A 109 -3.22 6.52 5.07
C ASN A 109 -3.66 5.13 4.59
N ARG A 110 -4.89 4.98 4.08
CA ARG A 110 -5.34 3.73 3.45
C ARG A 110 -4.44 3.34 2.29
N VAL A 111 -4.11 4.32 1.46
CA VAL A 111 -3.26 4.13 0.28
C VAL A 111 -1.84 3.71 0.67
N ARG A 112 -1.27 4.29 1.74
CA ARG A 112 0.05 3.91 2.26
C ARG A 112 0.11 2.47 2.72
N VAL A 113 -0.87 2.04 3.50
CA VAL A 113 -0.93 0.66 4.02
C VAL A 113 -1.07 -0.32 2.86
N ILE A 114 -1.90 0.00 1.86
CA ILE A 114 -2.06 -0.86 0.67
C ILE A 114 -0.77 -0.92 -0.15
N GLU A 115 -0.11 0.22 -0.42
CA GLU A 115 1.18 0.22 -1.12
C GLU A 115 2.22 -0.60 -0.36
N LEU A 116 2.30 -0.41 0.95
CA LEU A 116 3.25 -1.11 1.79
C LEU A 116 3.01 -2.62 1.74
N TYR A 117 1.76 -3.06 1.92
CA TYR A 117 1.40 -4.47 1.83
C TYR A 117 1.78 -5.08 0.47
N CYS A 118 1.44 -4.38 -0.62
CA CYS A 118 1.78 -4.84 -1.96
C CYS A 118 3.30 -4.92 -2.16
N ARG A 119 4.06 -3.94 -1.66
CA ARG A 119 5.52 -3.90 -1.79
C ARG A 119 6.21 -4.99 -0.97
N LEU A 120 5.71 -5.30 0.22
CA LEU A 120 6.27 -6.35 1.08
C LEU A 120 5.98 -7.75 0.52
N ASN A 121 4.80 -7.96 -0.08
CA ASN A 121 4.38 -9.26 -0.60
C ASN A 121 4.69 -9.49 -2.09
N ASN A 122 5.02 -8.43 -2.85
CA ASN A 122 5.50 -8.52 -4.23
C ASN A 122 6.88 -7.85 -4.39
N PRO A 123 7.96 -8.46 -3.87
CA PRO A 123 9.30 -7.90 -3.97
C PRO A 123 9.83 -7.80 -5.42
N CYS A 124 9.20 -8.48 -6.38
CA CYS A 124 9.59 -8.41 -7.80
C CYS A 124 9.12 -7.15 -8.55
N SER A 125 8.22 -6.34 -7.97
CA SER A 125 7.73 -5.10 -8.60
C SER A 125 8.60 -3.87 -8.24
N GLY A 126 9.68 -4.05 -7.46
CA GLY A 126 10.50 -2.98 -6.89
C GLY A 126 11.93 -2.83 -7.42
N ARG A 127 12.42 -3.70 -8.32
CA ARG A 127 13.75 -3.49 -8.96
C ARG A 127 13.61 -2.54 -10.15
N GLY A 128 13.55 -1.24 -9.87
CA GLY A 128 13.48 -0.25 -10.95
C GLY A 128 14.04 1.15 -10.63
N LEU A 129 14.53 1.40 -9.41
CA LEU A 129 15.07 2.71 -9.03
C LEU A 129 16.23 2.56 -8.03
N GLU A 130 17.23 1.74 -8.39
CA GLU A 130 18.61 2.08 -8.03
C GLU A 130 19.22 2.67 -9.30
N ALA A 131 19.26 4.00 -9.38
CA ALA A 131 20.09 4.68 -10.36
C ALA A 131 21.55 4.50 -9.89
N PRO A 132 22.45 3.96 -10.73
CA PRO A 132 23.87 4.06 -10.44
C PRO A 132 24.29 5.53 -10.60
N VAL A 133 25.27 5.88 -9.75
CA VAL A 133 26.01 7.16 -9.65
C VAL A 133 26.31 7.81 -11.00
#